data_AF-A0A945ZPE1-F1
#
_entry.id   AF-A0A945ZPE1-F1
#
_cell.length_a   1.000
_cell.length_b   1.000
_cell.length_c   1.000
_cell.angle_alpha   90.00
_cell.angle_beta   90.00
_cell.angle_gamma   90.00
#
_symmetry.space_group_name_H-M   'P 1'
#
loop_
_entity.id
_entity.type
_entity.pdbx_description
1 polymer ?
#
loop_
_entity_poly.entity_id
_entity_poly.type
_entity_poly.pdbx_seq_one_letter_code
_entity_poly.pdbx_strand_id
1 'polypeptide(L)'
;MNNENSENTDNSEAKVSKIESDLPLYFAKTLAGMEHLLGSELVELGAIGIKDVRRGVEFKADMATLFRVCLSSRFALTVLRPILSFEAQNPDELYNEAKKWEWGAVMTAHSSFAIDVTVHSSIFTHSQFAMLRLKDAIVDHFRDQGGIRPGVNREDPDMRIHMHISNSAVTLSLDAAGRPLSRRGYRPAGAKAPLNEVLAAGLLAHSGWKPGTPLYDPMCGSGTFTMEAALWTDGLPIQWHRRKFAFMDWRGYDDEEWWHVRDEMKKQRNKVHTPMFTWDKDFGSISQTRQALANMELDGITELGRANFFKMQPRTESGVVVLNPPYGERLDLEDAPEFYSAIGDAFKTNWPGFSAWIISSDAEALKSVGLKTKRKIQCFNGPLECRWVGYDLYKGSATSAEDTITGEDSESPEITKSED
;
A
#
# COMPACT_ATOMS: atom_id res chain seq x y z
N MET A 1 -2.97 22.79 48.14
CA MET A 1 -2.98 23.19 46.73
C MET A 1 -2.64 22.06 45.76
N ASN A 2 -2.66 20.78 46.17
CA ASN A 2 -2.37 19.64 45.28
C ASN A 2 -3.54 18.63 45.24
N ASN A 3 -4.75 19.08 44.88
CA ASN A 3 -5.88 18.15 44.67
C ASN A 3 -6.75 18.44 43.44
N GLU A 4 -6.42 19.44 42.62
CA GLU A 4 -7.19 19.78 41.40
C GLU A 4 -6.57 19.20 40.11
N ASN A 5 -5.37 18.61 40.18
CA ASN A 5 -4.67 18.10 38.98
C ASN A 5 -4.87 16.60 38.71
N SER A 6 -5.38 15.79 39.66
CA SER A 6 -5.63 14.36 39.41
C SER A 6 -7.04 14.07 38.86
N GLU A 7 -8.03 14.88 39.22
CA GLU A 7 -9.41 14.73 38.70
C GLU A 7 -9.54 15.19 37.24
N ASN A 8 -8.71 16.12 36.77
CA ASN A 8 -8.72 16.59 35.38
C ASN A 8 -8.07 15.60 34.39
N THR A 9 -7.08 14.82 34.82
CA THR A 9 -6.45 13.78 33.98
C THR A 9 -7.36 12.56 33.82
N ASP A 10 -7.97 12.07 34.90
CA ASP A 10 -8.89 10.91 34.87
C ASP A 10 -10.14 11.17 34.00
N ASN A 11 -10.67 12.40 34.07
CA ASN A 11 -11.85 12.79 33.29
C ASN A 11 -11.53 13.05 31.81
N SER A 12 -10.25 13.28 31.48
CA SER A 12 -9.76 13.41 30.09
C SER A 12 -9.52 12.05 29.46
N GLU A 13 -8.90 11.10 30.18
CA GLU A 13 -8.69 9.72 29.71
C GLU A 13 -10.02 8.97 29.55
N ALA A 14 -10.98 9.16 30.47
CA ALA A 14 -12.32 8.59 30.37
C ALA A 14 -13.18 9.21 29.24
N LYS A 15 -12.94 10.49 28.87
CA LYS A 15 -13.57 11.13 27.72
C LYS A 15 -12.98 10.63 26.40
N VAL A 16 -11.66 10.52 26.34
CA VAL A 16 -10.95 9.97 25.18
C VAL A 16 -11.38 8.53 24.96
N SER A 17 -11.41 7.67 25.99
CA SER A 17 -11.85 6.28 25.87
C SER A 17 -13.31 6.12 25.41
N LYS A 18 -14.17 7.09 25.73
CA LYS A 18 -15.57 7.13 25.29
C LYS A 18 -15.74 7.65 23.85
N ILE A 19 -14.92 8.61 23.43
CA ILE A 19 -14.86 9.03 22.02
C ILE A 19 -14.31 7.88 21.16
N GLU A 20 -13.30 7.15 21.64
CA GLU A 20 -12.79 5.94 20.96
C GLU A 20 -13.84 4.82 20.89
N SER A 21 -14.80 4.73 21.83
CA SER A 21 -15.84 3.71 21.80
C SER A 21 -16.91 3.97 20.72
N ASP A 22 -17.15 5.23 20.37
CA ASP A 22 -18.27 5.63 19.51
C ASP A 22 -17.89 5.77 18.01
N LEU A 23 -16.60 5.79 17.67
CA LEU A 23 -16.19 5.86 16.27
C LEU A 23 -16.44 4.54 15.51
N PRO A 24 -16.94 4.61 14.26
CA PRO A 24 -17.08 3.43 13.41
C PRO A 24 -15.76 2.67 13.22
N LEU A 25 -15.87 1.34 13.19
CA LEU A 25 -14.78 0.43 12.83
C LEU A 25 -14.64 0.35 11.30
N TYR A 26 -13.40 0.34 10.84
CA TYR A 26 -13.02 0.12 9.45
C TYR A 26 -11.93 -0.94 9.34
N PHE A 27 -11.80 -1.50 8.15
CA PHE A 27 -10.78 -2.45 7.77
C PHE A 27 -10.13 -2.04 6.45
N ALA A 28 -8.85 -1.65 6.47
CA ALA A 28 -8.10 -1.36 5.26
C ALA A 28 -7.34 -2.62 4.81
N LYS A 29 -7.63 -3.08 3.59
CA LYS A 29 -6.91 -4.21 2.96
C LYS A 29 -5.57 -3.72 2.42
N THR A 30 -4.53 -4.53 2.53
CA THR A 30 -3.21 -4.24 1.94
C THR A 30 -2.53 -5.51 1.39
N LEU A 31 -1.35 -5.35 0.80
CA LEU A 31 -0.49 -6.45 0.39
C LEU A 31 0.25 -7.03 1.60
N ALA A 32 0.63 -8.32 1.52
CA ALA A 32 1.41 -8.94 2.58
C ALA A 32 2.76 -8.22 2.77
N GLY A 33 3.13 -7.95 4.02
CA GLY A 33 4.33 -7.22 4.39
C GLY A 33 4.18 -5.70 4.39
N MET A 34 2.97 -5.18 4.16
CA MET A 34 2.67 -3.73 4.18
C MET A 34 1.82 -3.32 5.38
N GLU A 35 1.40 -4.27 6.22
CA GLU A 35 0.51 -4.05 7.37
C GLU A 35 1.03 -2.94 8.28
N HIS A 36 2.28 -3.05 8.73
CA HIS A 36 2.90 -2.05 9.60
C HIS A 36 3.06 -0.66 8.95
N LEU A 37 3.37 -0.62 7.64
CA LEU A 37 3.47 0.64 6.89
C LEU A 37 2.11 1.31 6.78
N LEU A 38 1.06 0.53 6.49
CA LEU A 38 -0.32 1.01 6.45
C LEU A 38 -0.78 1.46 7.84
N GLY A 39 -0.50 0.69 8.90
CA GLY A 39 -0.85 1.05 10.27
C GLY A 39 -0.27 2.40 10.67
N SER A 40 1.01 2.63 10.36
CA SER A 40 1.67 3.92 10.60
C SER A 40 1.04 5.05 9.78
N GLU A 41 0.77 4.83 8.49
CA GLU A 41 0.10 5.81 7.63
C GLU A 41 -1.32 6.14 8.10
N LEU A 42 -2.06 5.17 8.64
CA LEU A 42 -3.40 5.39 9.19
C LEU A 42 -3.36 6.29 10.43
N VAL A 43 -2.39 6.10 11.34
CA VAL A 43 -2.20 7.01 12.49
C VAL A 43 -1.92 8.43 12.01
N GLU A 44 -1.02 8.61 11.04
CA GLU A 44 -0.70 9.92 10.47
C GLU A 44 -1.93 10.63 9.85
N LEU A 45 -2.90 9.86 9.34
CA LEU A 45 -4.13 10.37 8.76
C LEU A 45 -5.25 10.61 9.79
N GLY A 46 -4.99 10.33 11.08
CA GLY A 46 -5.90 10.58 12.20
C GLY A 46 -6.73 9.37 12.64
N ALA A 47 -6.44 8.17 12.13
CA ALA A 47 -7.10 6.96 12.61
C ALA A 47 -6.56 6.52 13.98
N ILE A 48 -7.42 5.87 14.75
CA ILE A 48 -7.11 5.38 16.10
C ILE A 48 -7.42 3.88 16.22
N GLY A 49 -7.01 3.26 17.32
CA GLY A 49 -7.29 1.84 17.58
C GLY A 49 -6.70 0.90 16.51
N ILE A 50 -5.50 1.23 16.03
CA ILE A 50 -4.81 0.48 14.97
C ILE A 50 -4.50 -0.94 15.43
N LYS A 51 -4.91 -1.92 14.63
CA LYS A 51 -4.59 -3.33 14.86
C LYS A 51 -4.23 -4.01 13.55
N ASP A 52 -2.96 -4.35 13.44
CA ASP A 52 -2.42 -5.12 12.32
C ASP A 52 -3.01 -6.52 12.32
N VAL A 53 -3.52 -6.95 11.16
CA VAL A 53 -3.95 -8.32 10.91
C VAL A 53 -3.40 -8.76 9.56
N ARG A 54 -3.46 -10.06 9.27
CA ARG A 54 -2.90 -10.57 8.01
C ARG A 54 -3.52 -9.86 6.80
N ARG A 55 -2.69 -9.17 6.00
CA ARG A 55 -3.07 -8.42 4.79
C ARG A 55 -4.08 -7.29 5.03
N GLY A 56 -4.11 -6.72 6.23
CA GLY A 56 -4.93 -5.54 6.49
C GLY A 56 -4.72 -4.94 7.86
N VAL A 57 -5.42 -3.85 8.11
CA VAL A 57 -5.36 -3.11 9.38
C VAL A 57 -6.78 -2.74 9.77
N GLU A 58 -7.18 -3.13 10.98
CA GLU A 58 -8.39 -2.66 11.64
C GLU A 58 -8.10 -1.30 12.29
N PHE A 59 -9.03 -0.36 12.16
CA PHE A 59 -8.91 0.97 12.76
C PHE A 59 -10.28 1.60 12.98
N LYS A 60 -10.34 2.63 13.82
CA LYS A 60 -11.53 3.47 13.99
C LYS A 60 -11.27 4.88 13.48
N ALA A 61 -12.31 5.49 12.92
CA ALA A 61 -12.24 6.78 12.26
C ALA A 61 -13.62 7.45 12.22
N ASP A 62 -13.63 8.78 12.21
CA ASP A 62 -14.79 9.55 11.74
C ASP A 62 -14.83 9.64 10.20
N MET A 63 -15.86 10.28 9.64
CA MET A 63 -16.00 10.44 8.19
C MET A 63 -14.88 11.29 7.59
N ALA A 64 -14.49 12.39 8.24
CA ALA A 64 -13.35 13.20 7.81
C ALA A 64 -12.04 12.40 7.74
N THR A 65 -11.76 11.53 8.71
CA THR A 65 -10.60 10.62 8.71
C THR A 65 -10.72 9.60 7.58
N LEU A 66 -11.91 9.00 7.38
CA LEU A 66 -12.14 8.08 6.25
C LEU A 66 -11.82 8.76 4.91
N PHE A 67 -12.25 10.01 4.72
CA PHE A 67 -11.94 10.80 3.53
C PHE A 67 -10.44 10.96 3.34
N ARG A 68 -9.70 11.34 4.40
CA ARG A 68 -8.24 11.45 4.37
C ARG A 68 -7.58 10.13 4.00
N VAL A 69 -8.01 9.01 4.59
CA VAL A 69 -7.50 7.66 4.31
C VAL A 69 -7.72 7.27 2.86
N CYS A 70 -8.95 7.37 2.35
CA CYS A 70 -9.24 7.02 0.96
C CYS A 70 -8.50 7.91 -0.05
N LEU A 71 -8.32 9.19 0.27
CA LEU A 71 -7.68 10.15 -0.62
C LEU A 71 -6.14 10.03 -0.62
N SER A 72 -5.55 9.57 0.48
CA SER A 72 -4.09 9.72 0.73
C SER A 72 -3.33 8.42 0.96
N SER A 73 -3.98 7.31 1.30
CA SER A 73 -3.26 6.09 1.66
C SER A 73 -2.53 5.46 0.48
N ARG A 74 -1.21 5.41 0.56
CA ARG A 74 -0.31 4.76 -0.40
C ARG A 74 -0.37 3.25 -0.26
N PHE A 75 -0.58 2.75 0.96
CA PHE A 75 -0.44 1.33 1.26
C PHE A 75 -1.76 0.56 1.28
N ALA A 76 -2.92 1.22 1.26
CA ALA A 76 -4.22 0.55 1.19
C ALA A 76 -4.58 0.15 -0.26
N LEU A 77 -5.21 -1.02 -0.40
CA LEU A 77 -5.85 -1.50 -1.63
C LEU A 77 -7.32 -1.08 -1.69
N THR A 78 -8.01 -1.12 -0.54
CA THR A 78 -9.38 -0.64 -0.34
C THR A 78 -9.63 -0.46 1.16
N VAL A 79 -10.67 0.30 1.51
CA VAL A 79 -11.11 0.54 2.89
C VAL A 79 -12.54 0.09 3.01
N LEU A 80 -12.80 -0.79 3.97
CA LEU A 80 -14.10 -1.43 4.18
C LEU A 80 -14.69 -0.96 5.51
N ARG A 81 -16.00 -0.74 5.54
CA ARG A 81 -16.78 -0.52 6.77
C ARG A 81 -17.62 -1.75 7.08
N PRO A 82 -17.24 -2.58 8.07
CA PRO A 82 -18.11 -3.66 8.53
C PRO A 82 -19.47 -3.12 8.99
N ILE A 83 -20.55 -3.74 8.52
CA ILE A 83 -21.93 -3.35 8.84
C ILE A 83 -22.74 -4.48 9.50
N LEU A 84 -22.30 -5.73 9.31
CA LEU A 84 -22.96 -6.90 9.85
C LEU A 84 -21.96 -8.05 9.98
N SER A 85 -21.93 -8.68 11.16
CA SER A 85 -21.15 -9.88 11.42
C SER A 85 -22.01 -10.91 12.14
N PHE A 86 -21.94 -12.17 11.70
CA PHE A 86 -22.69 -13.30 12.27
C PHE A 86 -22.01 -14.63 11.93
N GLU A 87 -22.46 -15.71 12.57
CA GLU A 87 -22.04 -17.07 12.26
C GLU A 87 -23.07 -17.74 11.33
N ALA A 88 -22.58 -18.49 10.34
CA ALA A 88 -23.43 -19.33 9.50
C ALA A 88 -22.74 -20.67 9.22
N GLN A 89 -23.47 -21.77 9.42
CA GLN A 89 -23.02 -23.14 9.18
C GLN A 89 -23.48 -23.70 7.84
N ASN A 90 -24.28 -22.94 7.09
CA ASN A 90 -24.70 -23.28 5.74
C ASN A 90 -25.19 -22.02 4.98
N PRO A 91 -25.38 -22.13 3.66
CA PRO A 91 -25.81 -21.00 2.84
C PRO A 91 -27.26 -20.54 3.07
N ASP A 92 -28.09 -21.31 3.77
CA ASP A 92 -29.44 -20.90 4.14
C ASP A 92 -29.44 -20.03 5.40
N GLU A 93 -28.60 -20.35 6.39
CA GLU A 93 -28.33 -19.49 7.54
C GLU A 93 -27.75 -18.14 7.09
N LEU A 94 -26.81 -18.15 6.14
CA LEU A 94 -26.29 -16.93 5.51
C LEU A 94 -27.42 -16.06 4.95
N TYR A 95 -28.32 -16.67 4.17
CA TYR A 95 -29.45 -15.98 3.56
C TYR A 95 -30.39 -15.42 4.63
N ASN A 96 -30.74 -16.22 5.63
CA ASN A 96 -31.70 -15.85 6.67
C ASN A 96 -31.19 -14.68 7.51
N GLU A 97 -29.93 -14.72 7.95
CA GLU A 97 -29.33 -13.62 8.74
C GLU A 97 -29.17 -12.35 7.90
N ALA A 98 -28.68 -12.48 6.66
CA ALA A 98 -28.54 -11.33 5.77
C ALA A 98 -29.90 -10.69 5.44
N LYS A 99 -30.98 -11.46 5.24
CA LYS A 99 -32.30 -10.94 4.89
C LYS A 99 -32.94 -10.12 6.02
N LYS A 100 -32.70 -10.50 7.28
CA LYS A 100 -33.23 -9.82 8.48
C LYS A 100 -32.62 -8.43 8.69
N TRP A 101 -31.43 -8.18 8.17
CA TRP A 101 -30.74 -6.91 8.39
C TRP A 101 -31.41 -5.76 7.63
N GLU A 102 -31.46 -4.59 8.23
CA GLU A 102 -32.12 -3.39 7.68
C GLU A 102 -31.29 -2.79 6.53
N TRP A 103 -31.37 -3.38 5.33
CA TRP A 103 -30.67 -2.87 4.13
C TRP A 103 -31.09 -1.46 3.73
N GLY A 104 -32.31 -1.08 4.13
CA GLY A 104 -32.80 0.27 4.09
C GLY A 104 -31.97 1.27 4.90
N ALA A 105 -30.98 0.86 5.72
CA ALA A 105 -30.05 1.75 6.40
C ALA A 105 -28.90 2.24 5.50
N VAL A 106 -28.59 1.53 4.41
CA VAL A 106 -27.40 1.81 3.56
C VAL A 106 -27.71 1.99 2.09
N MET A 107 -28.83 1.44 1.59
CA MET A 107 -29.24 1.60 0.19
C MET A 107 -30.77 1.72 0.07
N THR A 108 -31.25 1.91 -1.16
CA THR A 108 -32.69 1.94 -1.47
C THR A 108 -33.03 0.86 -2.50
N ALA A 109 -34.31 0.56 -2.68
CA ALA A 109 -34.76 -0.38 -3.70
C ALA A 109 -34.47 0.10 -5.15
N HIS A 110 -34.16 1.38 -5.35
CA HIS A 110 -33.77 1.95 -6.65
C HIS A 110 -32.26 1.91 -6.89
N SER A 111 -31.47 1.62 -5.85
CA SER A 111 -30.02 1.50 -5.94
C SER A 111 -29.64 0.21 -6.67
N SER A 112 -28.49 0.26 -7.34
CA SER A 112 -27.79 -0.89 -7.86
C SER A 112 -26.69 -1.35 -6.90
N PHE A 113 -26.41 -2.65 -6.86
CA PHE A 113 -25.32 -3.17 -6.02
C PHE A 113 -24.48 -4.25 -6.70
N ALA A 114 -23.28 -4.45 -6.17
CA ALA A 114 -22.41 -5.59 -6.47
C ALA A 114 -21.95 -6.26 -5.19
N ILE A 115 -21.62 -7.55 -5.28
CA ILE A 115 -21.06 -8.32 -4.17
C ILE A 115 -19.70 -8.87 -4.59
N ASP A 116 -18.68 -8.55 -3.80
CA ASP A 116 -17.37 -9.17 -3.87
C ASP A 116 -17.19 -10.15 -2.71
N VAL A 117 -16.78 -11.38 -3.01
CA VAL A 117 -16.70 -12.44 -1.99
C VAL A 117 -15.27 -12.94 -1.82
N THR A 118 -14.86 -13.08 -0.56
CA THR A 118 -13.62 -13.77 -0.17
C THR A 118 -13.98 -14.87 0.82
N VAL A 119 -13.65 -16.12 0.51
CA VAL A 119 -13.98 -17.28 1.35
C VAL A 119 -12.74 -18.05 1.75
N HIS A 120 -12.62 -18.28 3.05
CA HIS A 120 -11.64 -19.13 3.71
C HIS A 120 -12.38 -20.04 4.68
N SER A 121 -13.09 -21.05 4.16
CA SER A 121 -13.98 -21.91 4.93
C SER A 121 -14.05 -23.32 4.33
N SER A 122 -14.17 -24.34 5.19
CA SER A 122 -14.52 -25.71 4.79
C SER A 122 -16.03 -25.89 4.60
N ILE A 123 -16.85 -25.01 5.18
CA ILE A 123 -18.31 -25.04 5.10
C ILE A 123 -18.77 -24.44 3.76
N PHE A 124 -18.20 -23.30 3.41
CA PHE A 124 -18.50 -22.58 2.17
C PHE A 124 -17.44 -22.88 1.12
N THR A 125 -17.59 -23.98 0.39
CA THR A 125 -16.61 -24.42 -0.62
C THR A 125 -16.67 -23.64 -1.94
N HIS A 126 -17.79 -22.95 -2.21
CA HIS A 126 -18.02 -22.22 -3.46
C HIS A 126 -18.42 -20.76 -3.22
N SER A 127 -17.49 -19.85 -3.48
CA SER A 127 -17.69 -18.39 -3.32
C SER A 127 -18.86 -17.84 -4.15
N GLN A 128 -19.06 -18.37 -5.36
CA GLN A 128 -20.19 -17.97 -6.21
C GLN A 128 -21.54 -18.34 -5.60
N PHE A 129 -21.64 -19.49 -4.93
CA PHE A 129 -22.89 -19.90 -4.31
C PHE A 129 -23.24 -19.00 -3.12
N ALA A 130 -22.27 -18.72 -2.25
CA ALA A 130 -22.45 -17.77 -1.16
C ALA A 130 -22.85 -16.38 -1.67
N MET A 131 -22.20 -15.89 -2.74
CA MET A 131 -22.53 -14.62 -3.40
C MET A 131 -23.99 -14.57 -3.85
N LEU A 132 -24.46 -15.62 -4.52
CA LEU A 132 -25.85 -15.71 -5.01
C LEU A 132 -26.84 -15.71 -3.83
N ARG A 133 -26.54 -16.42 -2.75
CA ARG A 133 -27.39 -16.45 -1.55
C ARG A 133 -27.48 -15.08 -0.88
N LEU A 134 -26.38 -14.36 -0.73
CA LEU A 134 -26.40 -12.99 -0.23
C LEU A 134 -27.16 -12.05 -1.16
N LYS A 135 -26.98 -12.18 -2.48
CA LYS A 135 -27.73 -11.40 -3.49
C LYS A 135 -29.24 -11.61 -3.31
N ASP A 136 -29.68 -12.86 -3.17
CA ASP A 136 -31.09 -13.19 -3.02
C ASP A 136 -31.64 -12.63 -1.70
N ALA A 137 -30.89 -12.70 -0.61
CA ALA A 137 -31.29 -12.14 0.69
C ALA A 137 -31.53 -10.63 0.62
N ILE A 138 -30.64 -9.88 -0.02
CA ILE A 138 -30.78 -8.42 -0.21
C ILE A 138 -31.99 -8.11 -1.10
N VAL A 139 -32.15 -8.83 -2.20
CA VAL A 139 -33.27 -8.62 -3.14
C VAL A 139 -34.60 -8.90 -2.45
N ASP A 140 -34.70 -10.00 -1.71
CA ASP A 140 -35.93 -10.40 -1.04
C ASP A 140 -36.27 -9.49 0.13
N HIS A 141 -35.28 -8.92 0.83
CA HIS A 141 -35.52 -7.89 1.84
C HIS A 141 -36.31 -6.70 1.27
N PHE A 142 -35.87 -6.14 0.13
CA PHE A 142 -36.58 -5.01 -0.50
C PHE A 142 -37.90 -5.43 -1.16
N ARG A 143 -37.96 -6.63 -1.74
CA ARG A 143 -39.18 -7.17 -2.34
C ARG A 143 -40.29 -7.32 -1.29
N ASP A 144 -39.97 -7.83 -0.10
CA ASP A 144 -40.95 -8.06 0.95
C ASP A 144 -41.47 -6.74 1.56
N GLN A 145 -40.66 -5.68 1.57
CA GLN A 145 -41.06 -4.37 2.10
C GLN A 145 -41.83 -3.49 1.10
N GLY A 146 -41.56 -3.59 -0.21
CA GLY A 146 -42.11 -2.64 -1.19
C GLY A 146 -42.27 -3.15 -2.62
N GLY A 147 -42.09 -4.46 -2.86
CA GLY A 147 -42.27 -5.10 -4.18
C GLY A 147 -41.23 -4.75 -5.25
N ILE A 148 -40.32 -3.80 -4.98
CA ILE A 148 -39.29 -3.33 -5.92
C ILE A 148 -37.98 -4.08 -5.66
N ARG A 149 -37.36 -4.56 -6.75
CA ARG A 149 -36.08 -5.26 -6.72
C ARG A 149 -34.93 -4.30 -7.04
N PRO A 150 -33.90 -4.20 -6.20
CA PRO A 150 -32.70 -3.43 -6.53
C PRO A 150 -31.94 -4.02 -7.72
N GLY A 151 -31.30 -3.13 -8.47
CA GLY A 151 -30.51 -3.49 -9.65
C GLY A 151 -29.18 -4.16 -9.29
N VAL A 152 -28.59 -4.90 -10.23
CA VAL A 152 -27.22 -5.42 -10.08
C VAL A 152 -26.35 -4.81 -11.17
N ASN A 153 -25.35 -4.03 -10.78
CA ASN A 153 -24.36 -3.46 -11.69
C ASN A 153 -22.96 -3.89 -11.21
N ARG A 154 -22.26 -4.71 -12.00
CA ARG A 154 -20.93 -5.23 -11.59
C ARG A 154 -19.82 -4.21 -11.79
N GLU A 155 -19.99 -3.28 -12.73
CA GLU A 155 -18.95 -2.34 -13.15
C GLU A 155 -18.98 -1.07 -12.30
N ASP A 156 -20.15 -0.44 -12.18
CA ASP A 156 -20.35 0.82 -11.45
C ASP A 156 -21.60 0.76 -10.56
N PRO A 157 -21.59 -0.08 -9.51
CA PRO A 157 -22.70 -0.14 -8.56
C PRO A 157 -22.77 1.11 -7.69
N ASP A 158 -23.98 1.50 -7.30
CA ASP A 158 -24.19 2.50 -6.24
C ASP A 158 -23.70 1.98 -4.89
N MET A 159 -23.80 0.66 -4.65
CA MET A 159 -23.25 0.02 -3.45
C MET A 159 -22.43 -1.23 -3.76
N ARG A 160 -21.19 -1.26 -3.29
CA ARG A 160 -20.32 -2.44 -3.36
C ARG A 160 -20.20 -3.07 -1.97
N ILE A 161 -20.70 -4.29 -1.86
CA ILE A 161 -20.71 -5.07 -0.61
C ILE A 161 -19.60 -6.10 -0.68
N HIS A 162 -18.73 -6.11 0.31
CA HIS A 162 -17.77 -7.17 0.53
C HIS A 162 -18.31 -8.19 1.52
N MET A 163 -18.37 -9.46 1.12
CA MET A 163 -18.60 -10.58 2.02
C MET A 163 -17.29 -11.32 2.26
N HIS A 164 -16.86 -11.35 3.50
CA HIS A 164 -15.74 -12.16 3.96
C HIS A 164 -16.25 -13.30 4.82
N ILE A 165 -15.88 -14.53 4.46
CA ILE A 165 -16.21 -15.73 5.22
C ILE A 165 -14.91 -16.36 5.70
N SER A 166 -14.73 -16.47 7.01
CA SER A 166 -13.61 -17.18 7.63
C SER A 166 -14.14 -18.25 8.57
N ASN A 167 -13.91 -19.52 8.25
CA ASN A 167 -14.58 -20.65 8.87
C ASN A 167 -16.11 -20.47 8.79
N SER A 168 -16.82 -20.34 9.90
CA SER A 168 -18.25 -20.05 9.95
C SER A 168 -18.58 -18.56 10.14
N ALA A 169 -17.59 -17.73 10.46
CA ALA A 169 -17.78 -16.30 10.68
C ALA A 169 -17.95 -15.58 9.34
N VAL A 170 -19.07 -14.88 9.20
CA VAL A 170 -19.42 -14.04 8.05
C VAL A 170 -19.33 -12.59 8.46
N THR A 171 -18.67 -11.76 7.66
CA THR A 171 -18.66 -10.30 7.81
C THR A 171 -19.04 -9.66 6.48
N LEU A 172 -20.08 -8.83 6.52
CA LEU A 172 -20.51 -7.98 5.42
C LEU A 172 -20.00 -6.56 5.66
N SER A 173 -19.43 -5.96 4.63
CA SER A 173 -18.84 -4.62 4.70
C SER A 173 -19.18 -3.79 3.48
N LEU A 174 -19.25 -2.47 3.65
CA LEU A 174 -19.35 -1.53 2.53
C LEU A 174 -17.95 -1.11 2.08
N ASP A 175 -17.73 -1.03 0.77
CA ASP A 175 -16.51 -0.46 0.20
C ASP A 175 -16.58 1.08 0.19
N ALA A 176 -15.61 1.75 0.82
CA ALA A 176 -15.51 3.20 0.82
C ALA A 176 -14.74 3.73 -0.39
N ALA A 177 -13.81 2.94 -0.93
CA ALA A 177 -12.98 3.35 -2.05
C ALA A 177 -13.74 3.22 -3.38
N GLY A 178 -14.36 2.06 -3.64
CA GLY A 178 -14.93 1.68 -4.93
C GLY A 178 -13.86 1.03 -5.83
N ARG A 179 -13.41 1.71 -6.89
CA ARG A 179 -12.25 1.20 -7.65
C ARG A 179 -11.03 1.03 -6.72
N PRO A 180 -10.23 -0.04 -6.85
CA PRO A 180 -9.08 -0.28 -5.99
C PRO A 180 -8.17 0.93 -5.91
N LEU A 181 -7.70 1.24 -4.70
CA LEU A 181 -6.86 2.41 -4.46
C LEU A 181 -5.54 2.29 -5.25
N SER A 182 -5.01 1.10 -5.53
CA SER A 182 -3.84 0.98 -6.41
C SER A 182 -4.02 1.66 -7.77
N ARG A 183 -5.26 1.83 -8.27
CA ARG A 183 -5.54 2.60 -9.49
C ARG A 183 -5.51 4.11 -9.22
N ARG A 184 -4.31 4.69 -9.18
CA ARG A 184 -4.09 6.15 -8.98
C ARG A 184 -4.60 7.02 -10.14
N GLY A 185 -4.74 6.43 -11.33
CA GLY A 185 -5.25 7.10 -12.53
C GLY A 185 -4.19 7.63 -13.49
N TYR A 186 -2.89 7.47 -13.19
CA TYR A 186 -1.83 8.01 -14.04
C TYR A 186 -1.53 7.12 -15.25
N ARG A 187 -1.87 5.83 -15.17
CA ARG A 187 -1.47 4.86 -16.20
C ARG A 187 -2.13 5.18 -17.54
N PRO A 188 -1.33 5.27 -18.62
CA PRO A 188 -1.87 5.30 -19.98
C PRO A 188 -2.70 4.06 -20.30
N ALA A 189 -3.67 4.22 -21.19
CA ALA A 189 -4.42 3.09 -21.75
C ALA A 189 -3.46 2.12 -22.47
N GLY A 190 -3.58 0.82 -22.19
CA GLY A 190 -2.79 -0.23 -22.86
C GLY A 190 -1.39 -0.49 -22.27
N ALA A 191 -1.02 0.12 -21.13
CA ALA A 191 0.24 -0.19 -20.45
C ALA A 191 0.31 -1.70 -20.05
N LYS A 192 1.34 -2.42 -20.53
CA LYS A 192 1.48 -3.86 -20.31
C LYS A 192 1.95 -4.17 -18.89
N ALA A 193 1.12 -4.95 -18.17
CA ALA A 193 1.36 -5.62 -16.89
C ALA A 193 2.48 -5.03 -16.01
N PRO A 194 2.26 -3.81 -15.48
CA PRO A 194 3.21 -3.12 -14.64
C PRO A 194 3.12 -3.56 -13.18
N LEU A 195 4.21 -3.33 -12.43
CA LEU A 195 4.25 -3.46 -10.97
C LEU A 195 3.04 -2.77 -10.33
N ASN A 196 2.33 -3.43 -9.42
CA ASN A 196 1.22 -2.82 -8.68
C ASN A 196 1.69 -1.55 -7.95
N GLU A 197 0.89 -0.49 -7.99
CA GLU A 197 1.20 0.84 -7.42
C GLU A 197 1.42 0.80 -5.90
N VAL A 198 0.55 0.09 -5.16
CA VAL A 198 0.69 -0.11 -3.70
C VAL A 198 1.96 -0.90 -3.40
N LEU A 199 2.28 -1.90 -4.22
CA LEU A 199 3.53 -2.64 -4.08
C LEU A 199 4.74 -1.72 -4.30
N ALA A 200 4.75 -0.93 -5.38
CA ALA A 200 5.86 -0.02 -5.68
C ALA A 200 6.10 0.99 -4.55
N ALA A 201 5.04 1.63 -4.03
CA ALA A 201 5.13 2.52 -2.88
C ALA A 201 5.68 1.80 -1.63
N GLY A 202 5.18 0.59 -1.36
CA GLY A 202 5.64 -0.23 -0.23
C GLY A 202 7.11 -0.64 -0.34
N LEU A 203 7.58 -1.00 -1.54
CA LEU A 203 8.97 -1.36 -1.79
C LEU A 203 9.92 -0.16 -1.66
N LEU A 204 9.51 1.04 -2.08
CA LEU A 204 10.23 2.28 -1.81
C LEU A 204 10.31 2.56 -0.30
N ALA A 205 9.21 2.41 0.44
CA ALA A 205 9.24 2.57 1.89
C ALA A 205 10.17 1.55 2.57
N HIS A 206 10.12 0.28 2.15
CA HIS A 206 10.97 -0.80 2.69
C HIS A 206 12.46 -0.65 2.34
N SER A 207 12.79 0.08 1.27
CA SER A 207 14.18 0.42 0.97
C SER A 207 14.74 1.51 1.90
N GLY A 208 13.88 2.13 2.72
CA GLY A 208 14.21 3.28 3.55
C GLY A 208 14.18 4.60 2.79
N TRP A 209 13.73 4.60 1.53
CA TRP A 209 13.64 5.82 0.75
C TRP A 209 12.57 6.77 1.32
N LYS A 210 12.87 8.06 1.28
CA LYS A 210 11.98 9.16 1.66
C LYS A 210 12.20 10.34 0.69
N PRO A 211 11.20 11.21 0.50
CA PRO A 211 11.39 12.45 -0.25
C PRO A 211 12.60 13.24 0.26
N GLY A 212 13.36 13.84 -0.65
CA GLY A 212 14.65 14.49 -0.40
C GLY A 212 15.87 13.60 -0.68
N THR A 213 15.72 12.27 -0.63
CA THR A 213 16.80 11.33 -0.98
C THR A 213 16.83 11.12 -2.50
N PRO A 214 17.99 11.29 -3.18
CA PRO A 214 18.09 11.03 -4.61
C PRO A 214 17.59 9.63 -4.99
N LEU A 215 16.73 9.56 -6.01
CA LEU A 215 16.15 8.30 -6.48
C LEU A 215 16.51 8.05 -7.94
N TYR A 216 16.99 6.83 -8.22
CA TYR A 216 17.30 6.35 -9.55
C TYR A 216 16.40 5.17 -9.90
N ASP A 217 15.72 5.28 -11.04
CA ASP A 217 14.91 4.22 -11.66
C ASP A 217 15.40 4.00 -13.10
N PRO A 218 16.57 3.33 -13.30
CA PRO A 218 17.26 3.25 -14.60
C PRO A 218 16.81 2.07 -15.48
N MET A 219 15.79 1.32 -15.03
CA MET A 219 15.05 0.33 -15.81
C MET A 219 13.55 0.52 -15.56
N CYS A 220 13.06 1.74 -15.81
CA CYS A 220 11.78 2.19 -15.29
C CYS A 220 10.56 1.46 -15.87
N GLY A 221 10.67 0.91 -17.08
CA GLY A 221 9.52 0.36 -17.80
C GLY A 221 8.40 1.40 -17.89
N SER A 222 7.21 1.06 -17.38
CA SER A 222 6.07 2.00 -17.31
C SER A 222 6.20 3.09 -16.21
N GLY A 223 7.35 3.18 -15.53
CA GLY A 223 7.67 4.22 -14.56
C GLY A 223 6.95 4.10 -13.22
N THR A 224 6.51 2.91 -12.79
CA THR A 224 5.70 2.79 -11.55
C THR A 224 6.45 3.28 -10.31
N PHE A 225 7.72 2.93 -10.13
CA PHE A 225 8.52 3.45 -9.01
C PHE A 225 8.69 4.96 -9.08
N THR A 226 9.05 5.46 -10.25
CA THR A 226 9.12 6.91 -10.53
C THR A 226 7.81 7.62 -10.19
N MET A 227 6.65 7.09 -10.59
CA MET A 227 5.35 7.72 -10.35
C MET A 227 4.98 7.76 -8.86
N GLU A 228 5.15 6.65 -8.13
CA GLU A 228 4.83 6.65 -6.69
C GLU A 228 5.79 7.58 -5.92
N ALA A 229 7.08 7.63 -6.30
CA ALA A 229 8.05 8.55 -5.71
C ALA A 229 7.74 10.02 -6.04
N ALA A 230 7.31 10.29 -7.27
CA ALA A 230 6.91 11.62 -7.74
C ALA A 230 5.67 12.12 -6.98
N LEU A 231 4.63 11.30 -6.86
CA LEU A 231 3.44 11.62 -6.07
C LEU A 231 3.78 11.86 -4.60
N TRP A 232 4.65 11.04 -4.02
CA TRP A 232 5.09 11.22 -2.63
C TRP A 232 5.88 12.52 -2.43
N THR A 233 6.76 12.85 -3.37
CA THR A 233 7.56 14.07 -3.37
C THR A 233 6.70 15.33 -3.58
N ASP A 234 5.65 15.22 -4.38
CA ASP A 234 4.74 16.33 -4.68
C ASP A 234 3.90 16.78 -3.48
N GLY A 235 3.64 15.85 -2.55
CA GLY A 235 3.00 16.11 -1.27
C GLY A 235 1.47 16.28 -1.34
N LEU A 236 0.87 16.20 -2.54
CA LEU A 236 -0.59 16.08 -2.66
C LEU A 236 -1.03 14.65 -2.29
N PRO A 237 -2.28 14.48 -1.82
CA PRO A 237 -2.86 13.15 -1.67
C PRO A 237 -2.76 12.33 -2.96
N ILE A 238 -2.36 11.07 -2.85
CA ILE A 238 -2.06 10.24 -4.02
C ILE A 238 -3.27 9.91 -4.92
N GLN A 239 -4.49 10.13 -4.44
CA GLN A 239 -5.73 10.04 -5.22
C GLN A 239 -6.29 11.42 -5.59
N TRP A 240 -5.48 12.48 -5.60
CA TRP A 240 -5.94 13.86 -5.79
C TRP A 240 -6.85 14.04 -7.01
N HIS A 241 -6.51 13.41 -8.13
CA HIS A 241 -7.26 13.48 -9.39
C HIS A 241 -8.49 12.58 -9.45
N ARG A 242 -8.74 11.75 -8.43
CA ARG A 242 -9.90 10.87 -8.35
C ARG A 242 -11.15 11.68 -7.99
N ARG A 243 -12.14 11.63 -8.89
CA ARG A 243 -13.40 12.38 -8.77
C ARG A 243 -14.49 11.68 -7.97
N LYS A 244 -14.50 10.34 -7.99
CA LYS A 244 -15.53 9.52 -7.32
C LYS A 244 -14.91 8.47 -6.42
N PHE A 245 -15.44 8.38 -5.21
CA PHE A 245 -15.23 7.29 -4.26
C PHE A 245 -16.59 6.67 -3.92
N ALA A 246 -16.61 5.41 -3.47
CA ALA A 246 -17.85 4.74 -3.15
C ALA A 246 -18.55 5.32 -1.91
N PHE A 247 -17.80 5.89 -0.95
CA PHE A 247 -18.38 6.56 0.21
C PHE A 247 -19.29 7.75 -0.17
N MET A 248 -19.12 8.34 -1.37
CA MET A 248 -19.93 9.49 -1.82
C MET A 248 -21.39 9.10 -2.09
N ASP A 249 -21.65 7.81 -2.34
CA ASP A 249 -22.99 7.26 -2.52
C ASP A 249 -23.58 6.71 -1.20
N TRP A 250 -22.83 6.80 -0.09
CA TRP A 250 -23.29 6.32 1.22
C TRP A 250 -24.30 7.27 1.86
N ARG A 251 -25.23 6.71 2.63
CA ARG A 251 -26.04 7.51 3.54
C ARG A 251 -25.16 8.13 4.62
N GLY A 252 -25.32 9.44 4.82
CA GLY A 252 -24.49 10.23 5.73
C GLY A 252 -23.22 10.79 5.08
N TYR A 253 -23.05 10.68 3.77
CA TYR A 253 -22.08 11.51 3.05
C TYR A 253 -22.47 12.99 3.15
N ASP A 254 -21.52 13.81 3.58
CA ASP A 254 -21.62 15.26 3.61
C ASP A 254 -20.63 15.84 2.58
N ASP A 255 -21.17 16.51 1.56
CA ASP A 255 -20.37 17.10 0.49
C ASP A 255 -19.54 18.29 1.00
N GLU A 256 -20.08 19.09 1.93
CA GLU A 256 -19.37 20.23 2.51
C GLU A 256 -18.17 19.75 3.35
N GLU A 257 -18.36 18.70 4.16
CA GLU A 257 -17.27 18.07 4.92
C GLU A 257 -16.18 17.52 3.99
N TRP A 258 -16.58 16.85 2.89
CA TRP A 258 -15.63 16.34 1.90
C TRP A 258 -14.77 17.43 1.28
N TRP A 259 -15.40 18.51 0.80
CA TRP A 259 -14.67 19.63 0.20
C TRP A 259 -13.79 20.34 1.22
N HIS A 260 -14.26 20.49 2.47
CA HIS A 260 -13.46 21.03 3.56
C HIS A 260 -12.18 20.20 3.78
N VAL A 261 -12.30 18.88 3.92
CA VAL A 261 -11.14 17.99 4.07
C VAL A 261 -10.20 18.11 2.89
N ARG A 262 -10.69 18.11 1.64
CA ARG A 262 -9.84 18.26 0.45
C ARG A 262 -9.05 19.57 0.47
N ASP A 263 -9.69 20.66 0.85
CA ASP A 263 -9.06 21.99 0.91
C ASP A 263 -8.00 22.05 2.02
N GLU A 264 -8.26 21.45 3.18
CA GLU A 264 -7.27 21.32 4.25
C GLU A 264 -6.05 20.52 3.80
N MET A 265 -6.26 19.34 3.19
CA MET A 265 -5.16 18.51 2.71
C MET A 265 -4.33 19.23 1.63
N LYS A 266 -4.99 20.01 0.76
CA LYS A 266 -4.29 20.82 -0.25
C LYS A 266 -3.45 21.93 0.39
N LYS A 267 -3.95 22.58 1.45
CA LYS A 267 -3.19 23.58 2.23
C LYS A 267 -1.99 22.96 2.95
N GLN A 268 -2.11 21.70 3.37
CA GLN A 268 -1.04 20.94 4.02
C GLN A 268 -0.03 20.32 3.04
N ARG A 269 -0.20 20.52 1.72
CA ARG A 269 0.73 20.01 0.70
C ARG A 269 2.15 20.47 1.01
N ASN A 270 3.03 19.52 1.27
CA ASN A 270 4.45 19.77 1.48
C ASN A 270 5.25 19.16 0.32
N LYS A 271 5.55 19.97 -0.69
CA LYS A 271 6.38 19.55 -1.80
C LYS A 271 7.84 19.55 -1.37
N VAL A 272 8.49 18.39 -1.45
CA VAL A 272 9.91 18.24 -1.15
C VAL A 272 10.68 18.28 -2.47
N HIS A 273 11.82 18.97 -2.53
CA HIS A 273 12.68 18.85 -3.69
C HIS A 273 13.47 17.53 -3.61
N THR A 274 13.23 16.61 -4.54
CA THR A 274 13.92 15.33 -4.61
C THR A 274 14.59 15.17 -5.97
N PRO A 275 15.92 15.02 -6.05
CA PRO A 275 16.58 14.65 -7.29
C PRO A 275 16.11 13.27 -7.75
N MET A 276 15.41 13.21 -8.88
CA MET A 276 14.92 11.97 -9.46
C MET A 276 15.41 11.80 -10.88
N PHE A 277 15.70 10.55 -11.21
CA PHE A 277 16.52 10.18 -12.33
C PHE A 277 15.97 8.88 -12.95
N THR A 278 15.24 9.01 -14.05
CA THR A 278 14.43 7.95 -14.62
C THR A 278 14.88 7.62 -16.04
N TRP A 279 15.30 6.38 -16.27
CA TRP A 279 15.72 5.92 -17.59
C TRP A 279 15.25 4.52 -17.90
N ASP A 280 15.24 4.23 -19.20
CA ASP A 280 15.06 2.91 -19.75
C ASP A 280 15.79 2.86 -21.10
N LYS A 281 16.12 1.65 -21.56
CA LYS A 281 16.65 1.43 -22.91
C LYS A 281 15.55 1.53 -23.97
N ASP A 282 14.31 1.20 -23.59
CA ASP A 282 13.15 1.17 -24.47
C ASP A 282 12.48 2.55 -24.58
N PHE A 283 12.28 3.01 -25.81
CA PHE A 283 11.62 4.29 -26.07
C PHE A 283 10.13 4.27 -25.70
N GLY A 284 9.45 3.12 -25.86
CA GLY A 284 8.04 2.97 -25.51
C GLY A 284 7.79 3.18 -24.02
N SER A 285 8.65 2.62 -23.18
CA SER A 285 8.68 2.76 -21.72
C SER A 285 8.87 4.21 -21.27
N ILE A 286 9.81 4.92 -21.89
CA ILE A 286 10.01 6.37 -21.66
C ILE A 286 8.80 7.18 -22.10
N SER A 287 8.18 6.86 -23.22
CA SER A 287 6.97 7.54 -23.69
C SER A 287 5.80 7.35 -22.71
N GLN A 288 5.58 6.11 -22.24
CA GLN A 288 4.55 5.80 -21.25
C GLN A 288 4.77 6.53 -19.92
N THR A 289 6.01 6.55 -19.43
CA THR A 289 6.36 7.24 -18.18
C THR A 289 6.15 8.75 -18.31
N ARG A 290 6.55 9.35 -19.44
CA ARG A 290 6.28 10.77 -19.72
C ARG A 290 4.80 11.08 -19.71
N GLN A 291 3.99 10.24 -20.37
CA GLN A 291 2.54 10.42 -20.41
C GLN A 291 1.91 10.27 -19.01
N ALA A 292 2.40 9.32 -18.20
CA ALA A 292 1.92 9.14 -16.83
C ALA A 292 2.21 10.37 -15.95
N LEU A 293 3.40 10.97 -16.07
CA LEU A 293 3.75 12.20 -15.39
C LEU A 293 2.85 13.35 -15.82
N ALA A 294 2.65 13.53 -17.13
CA ALA A 294 1.79 14.57 -17.68
C ALA A 294 0.32 14.43 -17.24
N ASN A 295 -0.21 13.21 -17.16
CA ASN A 295 -1.57 12.94 -16.66
C ASN A 295 -1.79 13.38 -15.21
N MET A 296 -0.70 13.54 -14.44
CA MET A 296 -0.70 13.98 -13.05
C MET A 296 -0.12 15.39 -12.87
N GLU A 297 0.17 16.11 -13.97
CA GLU A 297 0.77 17.45 -13.93
C GLU A 297 2.14 17.46 -13.21
N LEU A 298 2.91 16.36 -13.34
CA LEU A 298 4.23 16.16 -12.73
C LEU A 298 5.37 16.25 -13.74
N ASP A 299 5.16 16.97 -14.86
CA ASP A 299 6.19 17.19 -15.87
C ASP A 299 7.45 17.82 -15.26
N GLY A 300 8.62 17.30 -15.64
CA GLY A 300 9.92 17.79 -15.16
C GLY A 300 10.26 17.46 -13.71
N ILE A 301 9.43 16.69 -12.99
CA ILE A 301 9.74 16.27 -11.61
C ILE A 301 10.93 15.31 -11.53
N THR A 302 11.21 14.61 -12.62
CA THR A 302 12.35 13.69 -12.78
C THR A 302 13.07 14.01 -14.08
N GLU A 303 14.38 13.77 -14.11
CA GLU A 303 15.11 13.73 -15.36
C GLU A 303 14.79 12.42 -16.08
N LEU A 304 14.03 12.53 -17.17
CA LEU A 304 13.57 11.39 -17.95
C LEU A 304 14.35 11.26 -19.27
N GLY A 305 14.98 10.11 -19.51
CA GLY A 305 15.73 9.90 -20.76
C GLY A 305 15.87 8.44 -21.18
N ARG A 306 16.40 8.23 -22.39
CA ARG A 306 16.78 6.88 -22.85
C ARG A 306 18.24 6.62 -22.53
N ALA A 307 18.54 5.57 -21.77
CA ALA A 307 19.91 5.20 -21.44
C ALA A 307 20.01 3.69 -21.18
N ASN A 308 21.23 3.16 -21.34
CA ASN A 308 21.54 1.80 -20.92
C ASN A 308 22.12 1.86 -19.50
N PHE A 309 21.42 1.23 -18.54
CA PHE A 309 21.86 1.13 -17.14
C PHE A 309 23.32 0.67 -16.99
N PHE A 310 23.76 -0.33 -17.77
CA PHE A 310 25.10 -0.90 -17.65
C PHE A 310 26.23 0.09 -18.00
N LYS A 311 25.91 1.20 -18.66
CA LYS A 311 26.86 2.26 -19.06
C LYS A 311 26.64 3.57 -18.31
N MET A 312 25.71 3.58 -17.36
CA MET A 312 25.31 4.79 -16.64
C MET A 312 26.29 5.13 -15.53
N GLN A 313 26.57 6.42 -15.37
CA GLN A 313 27.24 6.98 -14.19
C GLN A 313 26.22 7.81 -13.41
N PRO A 314 26.15 7.65 -12.07
CA PRO A 314 25.24 8.43 -11.25
C PRO A 314 25.63 9.91 -11.27
N ARG A 315 24.61 10.77 -11.13
CA ARG A 315 24.77 12.23 -11.08
C ARG A 315 24.89 12.80 -9.66
N THR A 316 24.84 11.91 -8.67
CA THR A 316 24.93 12.22 -7.25
C THR A 316 25.88 11.19 -6.61
N GLU A 317 26.42 11.51 -5.43
CA GLU A 317 27.36 10.63 -4.75
C GLU A 317 26.69 9.49 -3.96
N SER A 318 25.41 9.64 -3.65
CA SER A 318 24.63 8.68 -2.88
C SER A 318 23.13 8.84 -3.18
N GLY A 319 22.37 7.81 -2.84
CA GLY A 319 20.94 7.75 -3.07
C GLY A 319 20.44 6.32 -3.05
N VAL A 320 19.21 6.15 -3.52
CA VAL A 320 18.59 4.84 -3.71
C VAL A 320 18.47 4.56 -5.20
N VAL A 321 18.93 3.39 -5.65
CA VAL A 321 18.68 2.89 -7.01
C VAL A 321 17.74 1.69 -6.94
N VAL A 322 16.62 1.77 -7.64
CA VAL A 322 15.61 0.72 -7.71
C VAL A 322 15.57 0.12 -9.10
N LEU A 323 15.64 -1.21 -9.19
CA LEU A 323 15.54 -1.94 -10.44
C LEU A 323 14.34 -2.88 -10.43
N ASN A 324 13.55 -2.80 -11.49
CA ASN A 324 12.56 -3.80 -11.87
C ASN A 324 12.99 -4.44 -13.21
N PRO A 325 14.08 -5.24 -13.20
CA PRO A 325 14.57 -5.86 -14.42
C PRO A 325 13.51 -6.79 -15.02
N PRO A 326 13.58 -7.11 -16.32
CA PRO A 326 12.77 -8.18 -16.88
C PRO A 326 13.04 -9.50 -16.15
N TYR A 327 11.96 -10.21 -15.80
CA TYR A 327 11.99 -11.52 -15.16
C TYR A 327 10.74 -12.35 -15.56
N GLY A 328 10.76 -13.66 -15.26
CA GLY A 328 9.71 -14.60 -15.67
C GLY A 328 9.73 -14.82 -17.18
N GLU A 329 8.55 -14.91 -17.82
CA GLU A 329 8.41 -15.12 -19.27
C GLU A 329 8.92 -13.95 -20.14
N ARG A 330 9.39 -12.85 -19.53
CA ARG A 330 9.87 -11.65 -20.24
C ARG A 330 11.36 -11.64 -20.53
N LEU A 331 12.10 -12.57 -19.94
CA LEU A 331 13.51 -12.79 -20.22
C LEU A 331 13.66 -14.26 -20.62
N ASP A 332 14.43 -14.53 -21.66
CA ASP A 332 14.81 -15.92 -21.95
C ASP A 332 15.58 -16.45 -20.74
N LEU A 333 15.10 -17.55 -20.16
CA LEU A 333 15.60 -18.10 -18.89
C LEU A 333 17.10 -18.44 -18.94
N GLU A 334 17.63 -18.69 -20.14
CA GLU A 334 19.04 -19.02 -20.38
C GLU A 334 19.98 -17.81 -20.15
N ASP A 335 19.51 -16.59 -20.45
CA ASP A 335 20.32 -15.36 -20.34
C ASP A 335 20.21 -14.69 -18.96
N ALA A 336 19.30 -15.16 -18.09
CA ALA A 336 19.02 -14.54 -16.80
C ALA A 336 20.24 -14.47 -15.87
N PRO A 337 21.05 -15.54 -15.68
CA PRO A 337 22.22 -15.47 -14.80
C PRO A 337 23.26 -14.45 -15.27
N GLU A 338 23.56 -14.39 -16.57
CA GLU A 338 24.55 -13.46 -17.13
C GLU A 338 24.07 -12.01 -16.98
N PHE A 339 22.79 -11.76 -17.27
CA PHE A 339 22.19 -10.44 -17.12
C PHE A 339 22.28 -9.92 -15.68
N TYR A 340 21.99 -10.77 -14.68
CA TYR A 340 22.07 -10.39 -13.27
C TYR A 340 23.52 -10.24 -12.78
N SER A 341 24.46 -11.02 -13.31
CA SER A 341 25.90 -10.81 -13.07
C SER A 341 26.34 -9.43 -13.57
N ALA A 342 25.93 -9.04 -14.78
CA ALA A 342 26.22 -7.71 -15.32
C ALA A 342 25.60 -6.58 -14.47
N ILE A 343 24.45 -6.81 -13.82
CA ILE A 343 23.88 -5.85 -12.87
C ILE A 343 24.81 -5.70 -11.66
N GLY A 344 25.30 -6.81 -11.12
CA GLY A 344 26.28 -6.83 -10.03
C GLY A 344 27.55 -6.05 -10.36
N ASP A 345 28.10 -6.27 -11.56
CA ASP A 345 29.31 -5.58 -12.03
C ASP A 345 29.09 -4.08 -12.22
N ALA A 346 27.95 -3.69 -12.79
CA ALA A 346 27.56 -2.29 -12.92
C ALA A 346 27.42 -1.63 -11.55
N PHE A 347 26.77 -2.28 -10.58
CA PHE A 347 26.67 -1.77 -9.21
C PHE A 347 28.03 -1.57 -8.54
N LYS A 348 28.94 -2.54 -8.66
CA LYS A 348 30.30 -2.44 -8.11
C LYS A 348 31.09 -1.29 -8.72
N THR A 349 30.99 -1.12 -10.04
CA THR A 349 31.86 -0.21 -10.79
C THR A 349 31.32 1.23 -10.79
N ASN A 350 30.02 1.40 -11.00
CA ASN A 350 29.43 2.71 -11.30
C ASN A 350 28.64 3.31 -10.13
N TRP A 351 28.16 2.49 -9.17
CA TRP A 351 27.24 2.94 -8.12
C TRP A 351 27.78 2.87 -6.68
N PRO A 352 29.09 3.06 -6.40
CA PRO A 352 29.55 3.08 -5.03
C PRO A 352 28.98 4.30 -4.27
N GLY A 353 28.53 4.09 -3.04
CA GLY A 353 27.83 5.08 -2.20
C GLY A 353 26.30 4.96 -2.22
N PHE A 354 25.72 4.05 -3.01
CA PHE A 354 24.27 3.90 -3.16
C PHE A 354 23.70 2.73 -2.35
N SER A 355 22.42 2.83 -2.00
CA SER A 355 21.60 1.69 -1.59
C SER A 355 20.83 1.18 -2.80
N ALA A 356 21.19 0.00 -3.29
CA ALA A 356 20.62 -0.59 -4.49
C ALA A 356 19.59 -1.66 -4.15
N TRP A 357 18.49 -1.69 -4.88
CA TRP A 357 17.40 -2.64 -4.66
C TRP A 357 16.89 -3.23 -5.97
N ILE A 358 16.65 -4.54 -5.97
CA ILE A 358 16.15 -5.29 -7.14
C ILE A 358 14.89 -6.05 -6.74
N ILE A 359 13.82 -5.93 -7.53
CA ILE A 359 12.68 -6.84 -7.48
C ILE A 359 12.84 -7.92 -8.54
N SER A 360 12.69 -9.19 -8.15
CA SER A 360 12.67 -10.30 -9.12
C SER A 360 11.91 -11.51 -8.59
N SER A 361 11.27 -12.26 -9.48
CA SER A 361 10.74 -13.60 -9.18
C SER A 361 11.78 -14.71 -9.35
N ASP A 362 12.92 -14.43 -9.97
CA ASP A 362 13.96 -15.42 -10.23
C ASP A 362 14.94 -15.49 -9.05
N ALA A 363 14.80 -16.56 -8.26
CA ALA A 363 15.62 -16.84 -7.11
C ALA A 363 17.09 -17.11 -7.46
N GLU A 364 17.33 -17.79 -8.58
CA GLU A 364 18.64 -18.24 -9.00
C GLU A 364 19.41 -17.11 -9.65
N ALA A 365 18.77 -16.35 -10.55
CA ALA A 365 19.40 -15.18 -11.17
C ALA A 365 19.80 -14.12 -10.13
N LEU A 366 19.00 -13.95 -9.05
CA LEU A 366 19.38 -13.06 -7.94
C LEU A 366 20.69 -13.47 -7.24
N LYS A 367 21.09 -14.75 -7.26
CA LYS A 367 22.39 -15.19 -6.73
C LYS A 367 23.55 -14.71 -7.61
N SER A 368 23.32 -14.61 -8.92
CA SER A 368 24.33 -14.16 -9.89
C SER A 368 24.73 -12.70 -9.74
N VAL A 369 23.95 -11.87 -9.02
CA VAL A 369 24.35 -10.48 -8.69
C VAL A 369 25.69 -10.42 -7.97
N GLY A 370 26.08 -11.48 -7.24
CA GLY A 370 27.45 -11.61 -6.70
C GLY A 370 27.83 -10.51 -5.70
N LEU A 371 26.85 -9.96 -4.98
CA LEU A 371 26.99 -8.94 -3.95
C LEU A 371 26.38 -9.43 -2.62
N LYS A 372 26.96 -9.02 -1.50
CA LYS A 372 26.43 -9.33 -0.16
C LYS A 372 25.06 -8.65 0.00
N THR A 373 24.01 -9.45 0.15
CA THR A 373 22.66 -8.96 0.41
C THR A 373 22.61 -8.28 1.79
N LYS A 374 22.12 -7.04 1.82
CA LYS A 374 21.78 -6.33 3.06
C LYS A 374 20.48 -6.83 3.67
N ARG A 375 19.43 -6.92 2.83
CA ARG A 375 18.08 -7.30 3.25
C ARG A 375 17.35 -7.97 2.10
N LYS A 376 16.48 -8.92 2.41
CA LYS A 376 15.65 -9.64 1.44
C LYS A 376 14.23 -9.71 1.99
N ILE A 377 13.26 -9.24 1.21
CA ILE A 377 11.85 -9.19 1.59
C ILE A 377 11.04 -9.97 0.56
N GLN A 378 10.26 -10.94 1.01
CA GLN A 378 9.33 -11.65 0.15
C GLN A 378 8.13 -10.75 -0.16
N CYS A 379 7.71 -10.71 -1.41
CA CYS A 379 6.57 -9.91 -1.87
C CYS A 379 5.85 -10.61 -3.03
N PHE A 380 4.70 -10.10 -3.44
CA PHE A 380 3.91 -10.70 -4.52
C PHE A 380 3.49 -9.62 -5.53
N ASN A 381 3.94 -9.75 -6.78
CA ASN A 381 3.48 -8.91 -7.88
C ASN A 381 2.34 -9.62 -8.62
N GLY A 382 1.11 -9.37 -8.18
CA GLY A 382 -0.04 -10.19 -8.59
C GLY A 382 0.09 -11.61 -8.01
N PRO A 383 -0.09 -12.68 -8.81
CA PRO A 383 0.10 -14.05 -8.33
C PRO A 383 1.57 -14.47 -8.22
N LEU A 384 2.49 -13.69 -8.80
CA LEU A 384 3.90 -14.04 -8.89
C LEU A 384 4.62 -13.73 -7.59
N GLU A 385 5.23 -14.75 -7.00
CA GLU A 385 6.12 -14.58 -5.85
C GLU A 385 7.42 -13.92 -6.29
N CYS A 386 7.76 -12.81 -5.65
CA CYS A 386 8.96 -12.04 -5.90
C CYS A 386 9.76 -11.83 -4.61
N ARG A 387 11.01 -11.40 -4.78
CA ARG A 387 11.86 -10.90 -3.70
C ARG A 387 12.31 -9.49 -4.02
N TRP A 388 12.27 -8.63 -3.01
CA TRP A 388 12.90 -7.32 -2.99
C TRP A 388 14.22 -7.43 -2.23
N VAL A 389 15.33 -7.30 -2.94
CA VAL A 389 16.67 -7.57 -2.43
C VAL A 389 17.49 -6.29 -2.45
N GLY A 390 17.97 -5.89 -1.28
CA GLY A 390 18.77 -4.69 -1.07
C GLY A 390 20.26 -4.99 -0.92
N TYR A 391 21.08 -4.07 -1.39
CA TYR A 391 22.55 -4.09 -1.34
C TYR A 391 23.04 -2.70 -0.94
N ASP A 392 23.99 -2.63 -0.01
CA ASP A 392 24.74 -1.41 0.24
C ASP A 392 26.02 -1.45 -0.60
N LEU A 393 26.20 -0.44 -1.45
CA LEU A 393 27.32 -0.37 -2.39
C LEU A 393 28.41 0.54 -1.79
N TYR A 394 29.54 -0.03 -1.38
CA TYR A 394 30.59 0.71 -0.69
C TYR A 394 31.60 1.30 -1.68
N LYS A 395 32.14 2.50 -1.37
CA LYS A 395 33.32 3.08 -2.04
C LYS A 395 34.57 2.30 -1.58
N GLY A 396 34.83 1.12 -2.16
CA GLY A 396 35.97 0.23 -1.82
C GLY A 396 35.55 -1.15 -1.30
N SER A 397 36.50 -2.11 -1.24
CA SER A 397 36.22 -3.46 -0.75
C SER A 397 35.90 -3.43 0.75
N ALA A 398 34.79 -4.06 1.16
CA ALA A 398 34.30 -4.09 2.54
C ALA A 398 35.24 -4.78 3.56
N THR A 399 36.41 -5.24 3.14
CA THR A 399 37.41 -5.97 3.94
C THR A 399 38.24 -5.08 4.87
N SER A 400 38.10 -3.75 4.84
CA SER A 400 38.98 -2.83 5.59
C SER A 400 38.37 -2.26 6.87
N ALA A 401 37.08 -2.53 7.15
CA ALA A 401 36.39 -1.92 8.29
C ALA A 401 36.42 -2.78 9.58
N GLU A 402 36.72 -4.08 9.48
CA GLU A 402 36.74 -4.99 10.64
C GLU A 402 38.09 -5.02 11.38
N ASP A 403 39.18 -4.48 10.82
CA ASP A 403 40.52 -4.50 11.44
C ASP A 403 40.83 -3.27 12.32
N THR A 404 39.88 -2.35 12.53
CA THR A 404 40.12 -1.11 13.30
C THR A 404 39.49 -1.11 14.70
N ILE A 405 38.88 -2.22 15.15
CA ILE A 405 38.17 -2.30 16.44
C ILE A 405 38.88 -3.23 17.45
N THR A 406 40.01 -3.85 17.12
CA THR A 406 40.72 -4.80 17.99
C THR A 406 42.09 -4.33 18.49
N GLY A 407 42.26 -3.02 18.71
CA GLY A 407 43.54 -2.46 19.13
C GLY A 407 43.41 -1.32 20.13
N GLU A 408 42.81 -1.57 21.29
CA GLU A 408 42.99 -0.76 22.49
C GLU A 408 42.59 -1.59 23.72
N ASP A 409 43.52 -2.44 24.18
CA ASP A 409 43.41 -3.05 25.52
C ASP A 409 43.71 -1.98 26.57
N SER A 410 42.70 -1.75 27.40
CA SER A 410 42.72 -0.91 28.58
C SER A 410 43.56 -1.53 29.70
N GLU A 411 44.65 -0.88 30.10
CA GLU A 411 45.22 -1.09 31.43
C GLU A 411 44.24 -0.54 32.48
N SER A 412 43.73 -1.42 33.34
CA SER A 412 43.01 -1.05 34.56
C SER A 412 43.93 -1.28 35.78
N PRO A 413 43.90 -0.41 36.81
CA PRO A 413 44.80 -0.51 37.94
C PRO A 413 44.30 -1.52 38.98
N GLU A 414 45.21 -2.33 39.50
CA GLU A 414 44.97 -3.21 40.66
C GLU A 414 44.70 -2.39 41.93
N ILE A 415 43.58 -2.68 42.59
CA ILE A 415 43.33 -2.32 43.98
C ILE A 415 43.12 -3.62 44.75
N THR A 416 44.09 -4.01 45.57
CA THR A 416 43.92 -5.00 46.63
C THR A 416 44.10 -4.33 47.99
N LYS A 417 43.15 -4.61 48.88
CA LYS A 417 43.06 -4.10 50.25
C LYS A 417 43.91 -4.95 51.21
N SER A 418 44.60 -4.26 52.11
CA SER A 418 44.92 -4.56 53.52
C SER A 418 45.23 -6.00 53.97
N GLU A 419 46.38 -6.17 54.61
CA GLU A 419 46.54 -6.82 55.93
C GLU A 419 47.79 -6.23 56.63
N ASP A 420 47.61 -5.94 57.94
CA ASP A 420 48.52 -5.42 58.99
C ASP A 420 49.10 -3.98 58.95
#